data_AF-A0A9D5ZS98-F1
#
_entry.id   AF-A0A9D5ZS98-F1
#
_cell.length_a   1.000
_cell.length_b   1.000
_cell.length_c   1.000
_cell.angle_alpha   90.00
_cell.angle_beta   90.00
_cell.angle_gamma   90.00
#
_symmetry.space_group_name_H-M   'P 1'
#
loop_
_entity.id
_entity.type
_entity.pdbx_description
1 polymer ?
#
loop_
_entity_poly.entity_id
_entity_poly.type
_entity_poly.pdbx_seq_one_letter_code
_entity_poly.pdbx_strand_id
1 'polypeptide(L)'
;MEVRRFDHAEKSRYEFGDEVIIIPKNLPKGLIIPMIKKDIRHGNYEEIAKKYNLSASTVRRYEKWKLIDDNLISPSGRIYSKAVDIFPIRKKQ
;
A
#
# COMPACT_ATOMS: atom_id res chain seq x y z
N MET A 1 19.07 32.23 -12.50
CA MET A 1 18.36 30.96 -12.77
C MET A 1 17.49 30.69 -11.54
N GLU A 2 16.20 31.02 -11.60
CA GLU A 2 15.29 30.86 -10.45
C GLU A 2 15.03 29.38 -10.19
N VAL A 3 15.47 28.88 -9.03
CA VAL A 3 15.11 27.55 -8.55
C VAL A 3 13.66 27.62 -8.08
N ARG A 4 12.71 27.32 -8.98
CA ARG A 4 11.30 27.17 -8.60
C ARG A 4 11.21 26.08 -7.53
N ARG A 5 10.98 26.49 -6.28
CA ARG A 5 10.69 25.57 -5.18
C ARG A 5 9.26 25.08 -5.36
N PHE A 6 9.11 24.06 -6.19
CA PHE A 6 7.85 23.32 -6.26
C PHE A 6 7.50 22.80 -4.87
N ASP A 7 6.26 23.00 -4.44
CA ASP A 7 5.74 22.23 -3.33
C ASP A 7 5.65 20.74 -3.74
N HIS A 8 5.55 19.83 -2.76
CA HIS A 8 5.55 18.39 -3.03
C HIS A 8 4.38 17.94 -3.95
N ALA A 9 3.25 18.66 -3.89
CA ALA A 9 2.08 18.39 -4.72
C ALA A 9 2.27 18.90 -6.16
N GLU A 10 2.91 20.04 -6.34
CA GLU A 10 3.20 20.65 -7.64
C GLU A 10 4.25 19.83 -8.40
N LYS A 11 5.26 19.31 -7.69
CA LYS A 11 6.21 18.35 -8.26
C LYS A 11 5.52 17.07 -8.74
N SER A 12 4.61 16.53 -7.94
CA SER A 12 3.84 15.33 -8.31
C SER A 12 2.92 15.60 -9.52
N ARG A 13 2.26 16.75 -9.59
CA ARG A 13 1.44 17.14 -10.75
C ARG A 13 2.26 17.29 -12.02
N TYR A 14 3.50 17.78 -11.92
CA TYR A 14 4.39 17.91 -13.06
C TYR A 14 4.92 16.54 -13.52
N GLU A 15 5.35 15.68 -12.58
CA GLU A 15 5.90 14.35 -12.90
C GLU A 15 4.85 13.38 -13.46
N PHE A 16 3.58 13.51 -13.05
CA PHE A 16 2.49 12.60 -13.44
C PHE A 16 1.36 13.28 -14.23
N GLY A 17 1.58 14.48 -14.78
CA GLY A 17 0.53 15.30 -15.42
C GLY A 17 -0.15 14.65 -16.64
N ASP A 18 0.57 13.76 -17.32
CA ASP A 18 0.09 13.03 -18.51
C ASP A 18 -0.41 11.61 -18.21
N GLU A 19 -0.39 11.22 -16.93
CA GLU A 19 -0.75 9.87 -16.47
C GLU A 19 -2.11 9.87 -15.76
N VAL A 20 -2.95 8.89 -16.07
CA VAL A 20 -4.15 8.63 -15.28
C VAL A 20 -3.79 7.66 -14.15
N ILE A 21 -3.60 8.19 -12.94
CA ILE A 21 -3.34 7.39 -11.75
C ILE A 21 -4.66 6.82 -11.21
N ILE A 22 -4.82 5.50 -11.26
CA ILE A 22 -5.95 4.82 -10.64
C ILE A 22 -5.61 4.57 -9.17
N ILE A 23 -6.23 5.33 -8.27
CA ILE A 23 -6.10 5.12 -6.82
C ILE A 23 -7.11 4.05 -6.39
N PRO A 24 -6.68 2.86 -5.95
CA PRO A 24 -7.60 1.82 -5.53
C PRO A 24 -8.30 2.23 -4.23
N LYS A 25 -9.64 2.05 -4.18
CA LYS A 25 -10.44 2.33 -2.98
C LYS A 25 -9.98 1.51 -1.77
N ASN A 26 -9.49 0.29 -2.01
CA ASN A 26 -8.88 -0.57 -1.01
C ASN A 26 -7.49 -1.01 -1.51
N LEU A 27 -6.46 -0.81 -0.68
CA LEU A 27 -5.12 -1.27 -1.05
C LEU A 27 -5.10 -2.80 -1.26
N PRO A 28 -4.42 -3.29 -2.30
CA PRO A 28 -4.19 -4.71 -2.51
C PRO A 28 -3.60 -5.38 -1.28
N LYS A 29 -4.02 -6.62 -1.02
CA LYS A 29 -3.53 -7.45 0.12
C LYS A 29 -2.00 -7.59 0.10
N GLY A 30 -1.40 -7.72 -1.08
CA GLY A 30 0.05 -7.79 -1.28
C GLY A 30 0.82 -6.51 -0.93
N LEU A 31 0.13 -5.37 -0.72
CA LEU A 31 0.73 -4.10 -0.28
C LEU A 31 0.41 -3.83 1.18
N ILE A 32 -0.88 -3.87 1.54
CA ILE A 32 -1.33 -3.44 2.87
C ILE A 32 -0.86 -4.38 3.98
N ILE A 33 -0.81 -5.69 3.74
CA ILE A 33 -0.44 -6.66 4.77
C ILE A 33 1.05 -6.56 5.14
N PRO A 34 2.00 -6.47 4.20
CA PRO A 34 3.40 -6.19 4.53
C PRO A 34 3.60 -4.88 5.31
N MET A 35 2.88 -3.81 4.97
CA MET A 35 2.94 -2.53 5.70
C MET A 35 2.45 -2.70 7.15
N ILE A 36 1.28 -3.31 7.33
CA ILE A 36 0.70 -3.58 8.65
C ILE A 36 1.62 -4.49 9.49
N LYS A 37 2.22 -5.53 8.90
CA LYS A 37 3.13 -6.43 9.65
C LYS A 37 4.38 -5.74 10.19
N LYS A 38 4.84 -4.63 9.57
CA LYS A 38 5.92 -3.80 10.13
C LYS A 38 5.44 -3.09 11.39
N ASP A 39 4.22 -2.55 11.36
CA ASP A 39 3.65 -1.78 12.47
C ASP A 39 3.15 -2.66 13.63
N ILE A 40 2.65 -3.87 13.36
CA ILE A 40 2.19 -4.84 14.39
C ILE A 40 3.29 -5.17 15.41
N ARG A 41 4.57 -5.07 15.03
CA ARG A 41 5.70 -5.27 15.97
C ARG A 41 5.63 -4.36 17.20
N HIS A 42 4.90 -3.24 17.12
CA HIS A 42 4.72 -2.26 18.19
C HIS A 42 3.42 -2.44 19.00
N GLY A 43 2.58 -3.44 18.69
CA GLY A 43 1.58 -3.98 19.62
C GLY A 43 0.21 -3.30 19.72
N ASN A 44 -0.07 -2.19 19.03
CA ASN A 44 -1.37 -1.50 19.14
C ASN A 44 -2.29 -1.70 17.91
N TYR A 45 -3.15 -2.73 17.97
CA TYR A 45 -4.07 -3.06 16.88
C TYR A 45 -5.10 -1.95 16.56
N GLU A 46 -5.52 -1.18 17.55
CA GLU A 46 -6.49 -0.10 17.35
C GLU A 46 -5.88 1.10 16.64
N GLU A 47 -4.65 1.47 16.99
CA GLU A 47 -3.92 2.54 16.30
C GLU A 47 -3.61 2.16 14.86
N ILE A 48 -3.19 0.92 14.62
CA ILE A 48 -2.94 0.40 13.27
C ILE A 48 -4.25 0.39 12.47
N ALA A 49 -5.35 -0.04 13.08
CA ALA A 49 -6.66 -0.03 12.44
C ALA A 49 -7.06 1.39 12.01
N LYS A 50 -6.88 2.40 12.88
CA LYS A 50 -7.12 3.81 12.56
C LYS A 50 -6.22 4.32 11.44
N LYS A 51 -4.90 4.03 11.51
CA LYS A 51 -3.89 4.46 10.53
C LYS A 51 -4.19 4.00 9.10
N TYR A 52 -4.68 2.77 8.95
CA TYR A 52 -4.95 2.16 7.64
C TYR A 52 -6.44 2.14 7.26
N ASN A 53 -7.31 2.80 8.04
CA ASN A 53 -8.77 2.80 7.85
C ASN A 53 -9.35 1.37 7.74
N LEU A 54 -8.96 0.50 8.67
CA LEU A 54 -9.41 -0.90 8.76
C LEU A 54 -10.13 -1.15 10.08
N SER A 55 -10.83 -2.28 10.17
CA SER A 55 -11.30 -2.78 11.48
C SER A 55 -10.15 -3.45 12.26
N ALA A 56 -10.16 -3.36 13.58
CA ALA A 56 -9.21 -4.08 14.45
C ALA A 56 -9.24 -5.60 14.19
N SER A 57 -10.42 -6.16 13.90
CA SER A 57 -10.58 -7.56 13.48
C SER A 57 -9.84 -7.90 12.18
N THR A 58 -9.78 -6.96 11.23
CA THR A 58 -9.03 -7.12 9.98
C THR A 58 -7.52 -7.11 10.23
N VAL A 59 -7.04 -6.20 11.09
CA VAL A 59 -5.63 -6.16 11.49
C VAL A 59 -5.21 -7.47 12.15
N ARG A 60 -5.99 -7.96 13.11
CA ARG A 60 -5.76 -9.27 13.77
C ARG A 60 -5.79 -10.44 12.79
N ARG A 61 -6.64 -10.38 11.77
CA ARG A 61 -6.67 -11.40 10.71
C ARG A 61 -5.39 -11.35 9.88
N TYR A 62 -4.87 -10.17 9.56
CA TYR A 62 -3.64 -9.99 8.78
C TYR A 62 -2.37 -10.37 9.53
N GLU A 63 -2.38 -10.31 10.85
CA GLU A 63 -1.31 -10.84 11.70
C GLU A 63 -0.97 -12.30 11.35
N LYS A 64 -2.00 -13.13 11.13
CA LYS A 64 -1.89 -14.57 10.84
C LYS A 64 -1.27 -14.91 9.49
N TRP A 65 -1.08 -13.92 8.61
CA TRP A 65 -0.52 -14.13 7.28
C TRP A 65 1.01 -14.19 7.37
N LYS A 66 1.64 -15.04 6.57
CA LYS A 66 3.10 -15.19 6.55
C LYS A 66 3.69 -14.43 5.38
N LEU A 67 4.87 -13.86 5.57
CA LEU A 67 5.66 -13.26 4.52
C LEU A 67 6.95 -14.09 4.39
N ILE A 68 7.12 -14.79 3.26
CA ILE A 68 8.24 -15.70 3.00
C ILE A 68 8.75 -15.40 1.59
N ASP A 69 10.03 -15.07 1.42
CA ASP A 69 10.67 -14.83 0.12
C ASP A 69 9.83 -13.93 -0.81
N ASP A 70 9.43 -12.77 -0.28
CA ASP A 70 8.53 -11.80 -0.93
C ASP A 70 7.13 -12.30 -1.30
N ASN A 71 6.77 -13.52 -0.94
CA ASN A 71 5.44 -14.07 -1.07
C ASN A 71 4.64 -13.89 0.20
N LEU A 72 3.41 -13.40 0.04
CA LEU A 72 2.45 -13.28 1.10
C LEU A 72 1.54 -14.51 1.08
N ILE A 73 1.55 -15.28 2.16
CA ILE A 73 0.82 -16.54 2.28
C ILE A 73 -0.34 -16.36 3.28
N SER A 74 -1.56 -16.60 2.82
CA SER A 74 -2.74 -16.58 3.68
C SER A 74 -2.79 -17.81 4.60
N PRO A 75 -3.56 -17.76 5.70
CA PRO A 75 -3.79 -18.93 6.56
C PRO A 75 -4.38 -20.14 5.83
N SER A 76 -5.05 -19.92 4.70
CA SER A 76 -5.60 -20.97 3.84
C SER A 76 -4.62 -21.50 2.81
N GLY A 77 -3.35 -21.09 2.85
CA GLY A 77 -2.31 -21.49 1.90
C GLY A 77 -2.32 -20.76 0.55
N ARG A 78 -3.15 -19.72 0.35
CA ARG A 78 -3.13 -18.95 -0.90
C ARG A 78 -1.91 -18.03 -0.91
N ILE A 79 -1.19 -18.06 -2.03
CA ILE A 79 0.01 -17.26 -2.24
C ILE A 79 -0.37 -16.01 -3.04
N TYR A 80 0.08 -14.86 -2.55
CA TYR A 80 -0.02 -13.58 -3.22
C TYR A 80 1.41 -13.06 -3.39
N SER A 81 1.86 -12.86 -4.62
CA SER A 81 3.10 -12.15 -4.86
C SER A 81 3.00 -10.75 -4.28
N LYS A 82 4.09 -10.23 -3.73
CA LYS A 82 4.20 -8.80 -3.46
C LYS A 82 3.88 -8.08 -4.77
N ALA A 83 3.06 -7.05 -4.66
CA ALA A 83 2.62 -6.22 -5.75
C ALA A 83 3.80 -5.59 -6.51
N VAL A 84 4.36 -6.34 -7.44
CA VAL A 84 5.09 -5.80 -8.58
C VAL A 84 3.98 -5.45 -9.58
N ASP A 85 3.83 -4.17 -9.93
CA ASP A 85 2.90 -3.64 -10.95
C ASP A 85 1.41 -3.46 -10.58
N ILE A 86 1.06 -2.57 -9.62
CA ILE A 86 -0.39 -2.27 -9.34
C ILE A 86 -0.81 -0.81 -9.60
N PHE A 87 0.00 0.00 -10.25
CA PHE A 87 -0.55 1.19 -10.92
C PHE A 87 -0.48 0.94 -12.41
N PRO A 88 -1.58 0.50 -13.06
CA PRO A 88 -1.64 0.55 -14.51
C PRO A 88 -1.58 2.02 -14.91
N ILE A 89 -0.36 2.53 -15.14
CA ILE A 89 -0.12 3.84 -15.72
C ILE A 89 -0.62 3.76 -17.15
N ARG A 90 -1.74 4.41 -17.42
CA ARG A 90 -2.20 4.62 -18.80
C ARG A 90 -1.74 6.01 -19.23
N LYS A 91 -0.96 6.06 -20.31
CA LYS A 91 -0.72 7.32 -21.03
C LYS A 91 -2.04 7.81 -21.61
N LYS A 92 -2.32 9.11 -21.49
CA LYS A 92 -3.37 9.74 -22.29
C LYS A 92 -3.08 9.48 -23.77
N GLN A 93 -4.07 8.93 -24.49
CA GLN A 93 -4.09 8.93 -25.96
C GLN A 93 -4.39 10.33 -26.46
#